data_AF-A0AAV5UWG1-F1
#
_entry.id   AF-A0AAV5UWG1-F1
#
_cell.length_a   1.000
_cell.length_b   1.000
_cell.length_c   1.000
_cell.angle_alpha   90.00
_cell.angle_beta   90.00
_cell.angle_gamma   90.00
#
_symmetry.space_group_name_H-M   'P 1'
#
loop_
_entity.id
_entity.type
_entity.pdbx_description
1 polymer ?
#
loop_
_entity_poly.entity_id
_entity_poly.type
_entity_poly.pdbx_seq_one_letter_code
_entity_poly.pdbx_strand_id
1 'polypeptide(L)'
;LSQTVFSMGAHASRPNSGANVDGSPMMHDVAINLGEAWEQIRRSLRRWMDLWRIQQQENRRRQLAIEQTVAQLRISDQSWEELGRNQPAVRQPAYNYAIEGNSGAIASAPALIEEVGIVEEVPEEETAGSEDRTQPRTAAHSEFSRECGLCFDDHPTQRAAYVKCGHIVCLSCAQRFFEANPANIGCPFCRTEGEFVRLFEDSN
;
A
#
# COMPACT_ATOMS: atom_id res chain seq x y z
N LEU A 1 -6.91 -22.14 41.42
CA LEU A 1 -6.05 -20.94 41.42
C LEU A 1 -6.81 -19.85 42.19
N SER A 2 -6.43 -19.65 43.45
CA SER A 2 -7.15 -18.83 44.43
C SER A 2 -7.11 -17.34 44.08
N GLN A 3 -8.27 -16.68 44.13
CA GLN A 3 -8.38 -15.23 43.99
C GLN A 3 -8.12 -14.59 45.36
N THR A 4 -7.07 -13.78 45.46
CA THR A 4 -6.76 -12.95 46.63
C THR A 4 -7.23 -11.53 46.35
N VAL A 5 -8.25 -11.09 47.07
CA VAL A 5 -8.79 -9.74 47.02
C VAL A 5 -7.96 -8.86 47.96
N PHE A 6 -7.15 -7.96 47.42
CA PHE A 6 -6.45 -6.94 48.20
C PHE A 6 -7.31 -5.68 48.28
N SER A 7 -7.89 -5.44 49.46
CA SER A 7 -8.58 -4.20 49.79
C SER A 7 -7.55 -3.23 50.39
N MET A 8 -7.21 -2.18 49.64
CA MET A 8 -6.37 -1.08 50.14
C MET A 8 -7.28 0.07 50.61
N GLY A 9 -7.28 0.31 51.93
CA GLY A 9 -7.96 1.42 52.56
C GLY A 9 -7.26 2.75 52.26
N ALA A 10 -7.97 3.69 51.66
CA ALA A 10 -7.52 5.05 51.44
C ALA A 10 -7.82 5.91 52.68
N HIS A 11 -6.79 6.23 53.46
CA HIS A 11 -6.86 7.30 54.46
C HIS A 11 -6.69 8.65 53.77
N ALA A 12 -7.81 9.38 53.63
CA ALA A 12 -7.83 10.75 53.12
C ALA A 12 -7.47 11.74 54.24
N SER A 13 -6.19 12.09 54.35
CA SER A 13 -5.76 13.26 55.12
C SER A 13 -6.00 14.53 54.29
N ARG A 14 -6.98 15.34 54.70
CA ARG A 14 -7.24 16.67 54.11
C ARG A 14 -6.14 17.66 54.52
N PRO A 15 -5.41 18.30 53.59
CA PRO A 15 -4.59 19.44 53.92
C PRO A 15 -5.44 20.70 54.12
N ASN A 16 -5.03 21.45 55.13
CA ASN A 16 -5.63 22.65 55.70
C ASN A 16 -5.60 23.81 54.68
N SER A 17 -6.77 24.31 54.31
CA SER A 17 -6.99 25.46 53.43
C SER A 17 -6.82 26.76 54.21
N GLY A 18 -5.70 27.46 54.02
CA GLY A 18 -5.45 28.71 54.72
C GLY A 18 -4.27 29.51 54.16
N ALA A 19 -4.24 29.72 52.85
CA ALA A 19 -3.35 30.72 52.25
C ALA A 19 -4.08 31.37 51.07
N ASN A 20 -4.64 32.56 51.31
CA ASN A 20 -5.07 33.47 50.25
C ASN A 20 -3.80 33.94 49.53
N VAL A 21 -3.54 33.37 48.35
CA VAL A 21 -2.55 33.87 47.41
C VAL A 21 -3.29 34.67 46.35
N ASP A 22 -3.58 35.93 46.66
CA ASP A 22 -3.93 36.92 45.66
C ASP A 22 -2.65 37.27 44.89
N GLY A 23 -2.49 36.69 43.71
CA GLY A 23 -1.48 37.15 42.76
C GLY A 23 -0.84 36.06 41.89
N SER A 24 -1.47 35.73 40.77
CA SER A 24 -0.80 35.63 39.45
C SER A 24 -1.77 35.07 38.39
N PRO A 25 -2.46 35.94 37.63
CA PRO A 25 -3.30 35.51 36.51
C PRO A 25 -2.53 34.79 35.39
N MET A 26 -1.21 34.99 35.25
CA MET A 26 -0.44 34.42 34.14
C MET A 26 -0.22 32.91 34.18
N MET A 27 -0.30 32.24 35.34
CA MET A 27 -0.04 30.79 35.42
C MET A 27 -1.27 29.95 35.07
N HIS A 28 -2.48 30.54 35.10
CA HIS A 28 -3.71 29.82 34.77
C HIS A 28 -3.87 29.61 33.26
N ASP A 29 -3.41 30.56 32.44
CA ASP A 29 -3.51 30.46 30.97
C ASP A 29 -2.54 29.44 30.37
N VAL A 30 -1.37 29.23 31.00
CA VAL A 30 -0.42 28.19 30.58
C VAL A 30 -0.99 26.78 30.84
N ALA A 31 -1.70 26.59 31.95
CA ALA A 31 -2.31 25.30 32.28
C ALA A 31 -3.47 24.92 31.34
N ILE A 32 -4.28 25.90 30.92
CA ILE A 32 -5.40 25.68 29.97
C ILE A 32 -4.85 25.25 28.61
N ASN A 33 -3.81 25.94 28.10
CA ASN A 33 -3.20 25.61 26.80
C ASN A 33 -2.61 24.19 26.77
N LEU A 34 -1.99 23.73 27.86
CA LEU A 34 -1.47 22.36 27.95
C LEU A 34 -2.60 21.32 27.97
N GLY A 35 -3.73 21.62 28.61
CA GLY A 35 -4.91 20.76 28.62
C GLY A 35 -5.52 20.57 27.24
N GLU A 36 -5.69 21.66 26.48
CA GLU A 36 -6.23 21.62 25.12
C GLU A 36 -5.30 20.88 24.15
N ALA A 37 -3.99 21.16 24.22
CA ALA A 37 -2.99 20.46 23.42
C ALA A 37 -2.99 18.95 23.69
N TRP A 38 -3.09 18.54 24.96
CA TRP A 38 -3.17 17.13 25.33
C TRP A 38 -4.44 16.45 24.80
N GLU A 39 -5.59 17.13 24.85
CA GLU A 39 -6.84 16.57 24.32
C GLU A 39 -6.86 16.51 22.79
N GLN A 40 -6.17 17.43 22.10
CA GLN A 40 -5.92 17.34 20.67
C GLN A 40 -5.07 16.11 20.32
N ILE A 41 -3.97 15.88 21.04
CA ILE A 41 -3.13 14.68 20.86
C ILE A 41 -3.94 13.40 21.09
N ARG A 42 -4.74 13.33 22.15
CA ARG A 42 -5.64 12.19 22.42
C ARG A 42 -6.62 11.93 21.29
N ARG A 43 -7.23 12.98 20.73
CA ARG A 43 -8.17 12.86 19.60
C ARG A 43 -7.46 12.34 18.35
N SER A 44 -6.28 12.86 18.04
CA SER A 44 -5.47 12.37 16.92
C SER A 44 -5.06 10.91 17.11
N LEU A 45 -4.65 10.52 18.32
CA LEU A 45 -4.29 9.14 18.63
C LEU A 45 -5.48 8.19 18.49
N ARG A 46 -6.68 8.58 18.96
CA ARG A 46 -7.91 7.78 18.78
C ARG A 46 -8.24 7.57 17.31
N ARG A 47 -8.24 8.64 16.50
CA ARG A 47 -8.46 8.56 15.05
C ARG A 47 -7.45 7.64 14.37
N TRP A 48 -6.17 7.78 14.74
CA TRP A 48 -5.12 6.94 14.20
C TRP A 48 -5.31 5.46 14.56
N MET A 49 -5.66 5.14 15.81
CA MET A 49 -5.96 3.76 16.23
C MET A 49 -7.17 3.17 15.50
N ASP A 50 -8.19 3.97 15.21
CA ASP A 50 -9.37 3.52 14.46
C ASP A 50 -9.03 3.22 12.99
N LEU A 51 -8.26 4.11 12.34
CA LEU A 51 -7.77 3.88 10.98
C LEU A 51 -6.88 2.65 10.91
N TRP A 52 -5.99 2.45 11.89
CA TRP A 52 -5.17 1.25 11.98
C TRP A 52 -6.00 -0.03 12.10
N ARG A 53 -7.09 0.01 12.89
CA ARG A 53 -8.01 -1.12 13.04
C ARG A 53 -8.73 -1.44 11.72
N ILE A 54 -9.17 -0.43 10.98
CA ILE A 54 -9.80 -0.59 9.65
C ILE A 54 -8.80 -1.21 8.68
N GLN A 55 -7.58 -0.68 8.61
CA GLN A 55 -6.53 -1.21 7.75
C GLN A 55 -6.20 -2.68 8.06
N GLN A 56 -6.17 -3.06 9.34
CA GLN A 56 -5.96 -4.44 9.75
C GLN A 56 -7.10 -5.36 9.32
N GLN A 57 -8.35 -4.89 9.35
CA GLN A 57 -9.49 -5.65 8.85
C GLN A 57 -9.42 -5.83 7.33
N GLU A 58 -9.05 -4.79 6.58
CA GLU A 58 -8.87 -4.89 5.13
C GLU A 58 -7.74 -5.84 4.76
N ASN A 59 -6.59 -5.77 5.46
CA ASN A 59 -5.48 -6.68 5.25
C ASN A 59 -5.90 -8.13 5.52
N ARG A 60 -6.68 -8.38 6.58
CA ARG A 60 -7.23 -9.71 6.86
C ARG A 60 -8.20 -10.17 5.77
N ARG A 61 -9.05 -9.29 5.23
CA ARG A 61 -9.96 -9.61 4.11
C ARG A 61 -9.17 -9.96 2.84
N ARG A 62 -8.12 -9.20 2.52
CA ARG A 62 -7.23 -9.50 1.38
C ARG A 62 -6.54 -10.85 1.54
N GLN A 63 -6.07 -11.17 2.74
CA GLN A 63 -5.44 -12.47 3.03
C GLN A 63 -6.42 -13.63 2.82
N LEU A 64 -7.64 -13.52 3.33
CA LEU A 64 -8.68 -14.54 3.14
C LEU A 64 -9.07 -14.70 1.67
N ALA A 65 -9.15 -13.61 0.91
CA ALA A 65 -9.42 -13.66 -0.53
C ALA A 65 -8.31 -14.42 -1.28
N ILE A 66 -7.04 -14.16 -0.97
CA ILE A 66 -5.90 -14.89 -1.53
C ILE A 66 -6.00 -16.38 -1.18
N GLU A 67 -6.25 -16.72 0.09
CA GLU A 67 -6.41 -18.11 0.54
C GLU A 67 -7.56 -18.83 -0.18
N GLN A 68 -8.69 -18.15 -0.41
CA GLN A 68 -9.81 -18.69 -1.18
C GLN A 68 -9.43 -18.95 -2.64
N THR A 69 -8.75 -18.01 -3.30
CA THR A 69 -8.27 -18.19 -4.67
C THR A 69 -7.30 -19.37 -4.77
N VAL A 70 -6.35 -19.49 -3.85
CA VAL A 70 -5.40 -20.62 -3.82
C VAL A 70 -6.14 -21.95 -3.59
N ALA A 71 -7.14 -21.98 -2.72
CA ALA A 71 -7.96 -23.17 -2.50
C ALA A 71 -8.75 -23.58 -3.76
N GLN A 72 -9.31 -22.62 -4.50
CA GLN A 72 -10.00 -22.88 -5.77
C GLN A 72 -9.07 -23.46 -6.82
N LEU A 73 -7.87 -22.90 -6.98
CA LEU A 73 -6.86 -23.42 -7.92
C LEU A 73 -6.44 -24.85 -7.55
N ARG A 74 -6.25 -25.15 -6.26
CA ARG A 74 -5.93 -26.51 -5.80
C ARG A 74 -7.01 -27.53 -6.14
N ILE A 75 -8.29 -27.15 -6.08
CA ILE A 75 -9.40 -28.04 -6.48
C ILE A 75 -9.37 -28.27 -7.99
N SER A 76 -9.07 -27.24 -8.78
CA SER A 76 -8.93 -27.37 -10.23
C SER A 76 -7.81 -28.34 -10.61
N ASP A 77 -6.64 -28.26 -9.95
CA ASP A 77 -5.52 -29.16 -10.23
C ASP A 77 -5.87 -30.62 -9.92
N GLN A 78 -6.56 -30.88 -8.81
CA GLN A 78 -7.03 -32.23 -8.47
C GLN A 78 -8.03 -32.79 -9.50
N SER A 79 -8.89 -31.92 -10.04
CA SER A 79 -9.82 -32.31 -11.11
C SER A 79 -9.10 -32.71 -12.39
N TRP A 80 -8.03 -32.00 -12.76
CA TRP A 80 -7.19 -32.37 -13.91
C TRP A 80 -6.47 -33.70 -13.70
N GLU A 81 -5.98 -33.99 -12.49
CA GLU A 81 -5.37 -35.29 -12.18
C GLU A 81 -6.35 -36.47 -12.26
N GLU A 82 -7.61 -36.28 -11.82
CA GLU A 82 -8.65 -37.30 -11.93
C GLU A 82 -9.06 -37.56 -13.38
N LEU A 83 -9.19 -36.50 -14.19
CA LEU A 83 -9.43 -36.62 -15.62
C LEU A 83 -8.27 -37.34 -16.34
N GLY A 84 -7.02 -37.08 -15.94
CA GLY A 84 -5.85 -37.78 -16.47
C GLY A 84 -5.83 -39.27 -16.13
N ARG A 85 -6.28 -39.67 -14.93
CA ARG A 85 -6.38 -41.08 -14.53
C ARG A 85 -7.46 -41.87 -15.26
N ASN A 86 -8.54 -41.20 -15.69
CA ASN A 86 -9.66 -41.84 -16.38
C ASN A 86 -9.63 -41.69 -17.91
N GLN A 87 -8.57 -41.09 -18.48
CA GLN A 87 -8.40 -41.17 -19.92
C GLN A 87 -8.13 -42.62 -20.31
N PRO A 88 -8.99 -43.25 -21.15
CA PRO A 88 -8.64 -44.53 -21.72
C PRO A 88 -7.31 -44.34 -22.44
N ALA A 89 -6.38 -45.27 -22.31
CA ALA A 89 -5.06 -45.19 -22.92
C ALA A 89 -5.22 -44.87 -24.41
N VAL A 90 -5.17 -43.58 -24.75
CA VAL A 90 -5.17 -43.11 -26.12
C VAL A 90 -3.84 -43.60 -26.60
N ARG A 91 -3.87 -44.68 -27.40
CA ARG A 91 -2.72 -45.18 -28.14
C ARG A 91 -2.13 -43.95 -28.81
N GLN A 92 -1.04 -43.42 -28.26
CA GLN A 92 -0.32 -42.36 -28.93
C GLN A 92 0.02 -42.92 -30.31
N PRO A 93 -0.46 -42.30 -31.40
CA PRO A 93 0.01 -42.68 -32.70
C PRO A 93 1.52 -42.54 -32.62
N ALA A 94 2.25 -43.60 -32.91
CA ALA A 94 3.69 -43.55 -33.00
C ALA A 94 4.03 -42.66 -34.19
N TYR A 95 4.02 -41.34 -33.97
CA TYR A 95 4.68 -40.40 -34.86
C TYR A 95 6.18 -40.60 -34.63
N ASN A 96 6.71 -41.68 -35.21
CA ASN A 96 8.13 -41.89 -35.35
C ASN A 96 8.62 -40.81 -36.33
N TYR A 97 8.81 -39.58 -35.85
CA TYR A 97 9.69 -38.64 -36.52
C TYR A 97 11.09 -39.23 -36.36
N ALA A 98 11.53 -39.94 -37.41
CA ALA A 98 12.92 -40.31 -37.58
C ALA A 98 13.72 -39.01 -37.64
N ILE A 99 14.32 -38.62 -36.51
CA ILE A 99 15.39 -37.63 -36.47
C ILE A 99 16.64 -38.37 -36.95
N GLU A 100 16.70 -38.60 -38.26
CA GLU A 100 17.96 -38.95 -38.90
C GLU A 100 18.84 -37.70 -38.86
N GLY A 101 20.05 -37.88 -38.33
CA GLY A 101 20.95 -36.81 -37.95
C GLY A 101 21.25 -35.85 -39.09
N ASN A 102 21.01 -34.56 -38.83
CA ASN A 102 21.67 -33.48 -39.54
C ASN A 102 22.34 -32.57 -38.50
N SER A 103 23.54 -32.98 -38.08
CA SER A 103 24.51 -32.12 -37.41
C SER A 103 25.11 -31.17 -38.45
N GLY A 104 24.39 -30.11 -38.79
CA GLY A 104 24.90 -29.16 -39.77
C GLY A 104 23.96 -27.98 -39.98
N ALA A 105 24.42 -26.80 -39.51
CA ALA A 105 23.88 -25.47 -39.78
C ALA A 105 22.55 -25.10 -39.09
N ILE A 106 22.68 -24.46 -37.93
CA ILE A 106 21.76 -23.42 -37.46
C ILE A 106 21.90 -22.22 -38.41
N ALA A 107 21.21 -22.29 -39.56
CA ALA A 107 20.92 -21.13 -40.39
C ALA A 107 19.47 -20.72 -40.13
N SER A 108 19.33 -19.53 -39.54
CA SER A 108 18.19 -18.62 -39.59
C SER A 108 16.79 -19.24 -39.57
N ALA A 109 16.14 -19.19 -38.40
CA ALA A 109 14.69 -19.29 -38.30
C ALA A 109 14.05 -18.15 -39.13
N PRO A 110 13.21 -18.43 -40.13
CA PRO A 110 12.41 -17.40 -40.77
C PRO A 110 11.23 -17.04 -39.86
N ALA A 111 11.08 -15.74 -39.65
CA ALA A 111 9.88 -15.12 -39.10
C ALA A 111 8.66 -15.51 -39.95
N LEU A 112 7.73 -16.26 -39.36
CA LEU A 112 6.34 -16.33 -39.80
C LEU A 112 5.48 -15.94 -38.61
N ILE A 113 5.29 -14.63 -38.47
CA ILE A 113 4.15 -14.06 -37.77
C ILE A 113 3.01 -14.16 -38.78
N GLU A 114 2.15 -15.13 -38.57
CA GLU A 114 0.88 -15.27 -39.28
C GLU A 114 -0.04 -14.15 -38.76
N GLU A 115 -0.33 -13.16 -39.60
CA GLU A 115 -1.28 -12.11 -39.29
C GLU A 115 -2.69 -12.72 -39.21
N VAL A 116 -3.13 -13.02 -37.99
CA VAL A 116 -4.54 -13.30 -37.72
C VAL A 116 -5.23 -11.95 -37.60
N GLY A 117 -5.76 -11.48 -38.74
CA GLY A 117 -6.67 -10.35 -38.81
C GLY A 117 -7.96 -10.67 -38.06
N ILE A 118 -8.03 -10.26 -36.80
CA ILE A 118 -9.29 -10.15 -36.07
C ILE A 118 -9.88 -8.79 -36.44
N VAL A 119 -10.75 -8.80 -37.45
CA VAL A 119 -11.71 -7.72 -37.68
C VAL A 119 -12.78 -7.85 -36.59
N GLU A 120 -12.59 -7.12 -35.49
CA GLU A 120 -13.68 -6.80 -34.57
C GLU A 120 -14.57 -5.77 -35.25
N GLU A 121 -15.70 -6.22 -35.81
CA GLU A 121 -16.79 -5.34 -36.18
C GLU A 121 -17.38 -4.73 -34.90
N VAL A 122 -16.97 -3.49 -34.62
CA VAL A 122 -17.57 -2.67 -33.56
C VAL A 122 -18.94 -2.20 -34.07
N PRO A 123 -20.05 -2.51 -33.39
CA PRO A 123 -21.34 -1.96 -33.75
C PRO A 123 -21.36 -0.45 -33.50
N GLU A 124 -21.64 0.30 -34.56
CA GLU A 124 -21.90 1.74 -34.54
C GLU A 124 -23.17 2.03 -33.72
N GLU A 125 -23.01 2.31 -32.42
CA GLU A 125 -24.07 2.94 -31.63
C GLU A 125 -24.07 4.45 -31.89
N GLU A 126 -25.06 4.86 -32.69
CA GLU A 126 -25.47 6.25 -32.90
C GLU A 126 -25.85 6.90 -31.56
N THR A 127 -24.91 7.65 -30.97
CA THR A 127 -25.22 8.58 -29.87
C THR A 127 -25.57 9.94 -30.46
N ALA A 128 -26.87 10.15 -30.58
CA ALA A 128 -27.47 11.42 -30.93
C ALA A 128 -27.09 12.52 -29.91
N GLY A 129 -26.52 13.60 -30.43
CA GLY A 129 -26.77 14.97 -30.00
C GLY A 129 -26.54 15.30 -28.53
N SER A 130 -25.31 15.71 -28.20
CA SER A 130 -25.13 16.74 -27.18
C SER A 130 -24.26 17.85 -27.76
N GLU A 131 -24.89 19.00 -27.99
CA GLU A 131 -24.26 20.21 -28.49
C GLU A 131 -23.25 20.72 -27.46
N ASP A 132 -21.99 20.42 -27.76
CA ASP A 132 -20.90 21.39 -27.87
C ASP A 132 -21.05 22.67 -27.05
N ARG A 133 -20.66 22.54 -25.79
CA ARG A 133 -20.06 23.65 -25.05
C ARG A 133 -18.62 23.28 -24.79
N THR A 134 -17.79 23.35 -25.84
CA THR A 134 -16.33 23.31 -25.74
C THR A 134 -15.84 24.50 -24.92
N GLN A 135 -15.94 24.37 -23.59
CA GLN A 135 -15.07 25.14 -22.69
C GLN A 135 -13.65 24.61 -22.91
N PRO A 136 -12.64 25.46 -23.12
CA PRO A 136 -11.26 25.02 -23.07
C PRO A 136 -11.06 24.42 -21.68
N ARG A 137 -10.93 23.10 -21.62
CA ARG A 137 -10.38 22.42 -20.45
C ARG A 137 -8.97 22.97 -20.35
N THR A 138 -8.80 24.08 -19.65
CA THR A 138 -7.53 24.38 -19.00
C THR A 138 -7.22 23.07 -18.30
N ALA A 139 -6.15 22.41 -18.72
CA ALA A 139 -5.66 21.22 -18.06
C ALA A 139 -5.48 21.67 -16.62
N ALA A 140 -6.47 21.34 -15.77
CA ALA A 140 -6.45 21.65 -14.37
C ALA A 140 -5.18 20.95 -13.91
N HIS A 141 -4.14 21.74 -13.64
CA HIS A 141 -2.93 21.25 -13.05
C HIS A 141 -3.41 20.59 -11.77
N SER A 142 -3.49 19.25 -11.78
CA SER A 142 -3.75 18.51 -10.57
C SER A 142 -2.54 18.81 -9.71
N GLU A 143 -2.71 19.70 -8.75
CA GLU A 143 -1.66 20.06 -7.80
C GLU A 143 -1.28 18.75 -7.09
N PHE A 144 -0.16 18.18 -7.51
CA PHE A 144 0.35 16.97 -6.89
C PHE A 144 0.67 17.33 -5.44
N SER A 145 0.01 16.66 -4.50
CA SER A 145 0.26 16.87 -3.08
C SER A 145 1.75 16.67 -2.77
N ARG A 146 2.33 17.60 -2.01
CA ARG A 146 3.70 17.50 -1.50
C ARG A 146 3.78 16.78 -0.16
N GLU A 147 2.62 16.38 0.39
CA GLU A 147 2.54 15.69 1.67
C GLU A 147 3.39 14.41 1.67
N CYS A 148 4.17 14.23 2.74
CA CYS A 148 4.91 13.00 2.94
C CYS A 148 3.99 11.88 3.46
N GLY A 149 3.81 10.79 2.69
CA GLY A 149 2.96 9.65 3.11
C GLY A 149 3.45 8.83 4.31
N LEU A 150 4.56 9.21 4.98
CA LEU A 150 5.05 8.56 6.20
C LEU A 150 4.85 9.41 7.45
N CYS A 151 5.23 10.70 7.41
CA CYS A 151 5.11 11.60 8.55
C CYS A 151 3.95 12.60 8.43
N PHE A 152 3.27 12.63 7.28
CA PHE A 152 2.17 13.55 6.97
C PHE A 152 2.55 15.03 7.15
N ASP A 153 3.82 15.35 6.89
CA ASP A 153 4.25 16.74 6.74
C ASP A 153 3.79 17.23 5.36
N ASP A 154 2.95 18.26 5.34
CA ASP A 154 2.38 18.86 4.12
C ASP A 154 3.46 19.49 3.23
N HIS A 155 4.57 19.97 3.84
CA HIS A 155 5.58 20.78 3.16
C HIS A 155 7.02 20.40 3.56
N PRO A 156 7.44 19.15 3.30
CA PRO A 156 8.79 18.70 3.66
C PRO A 156 9.84 19.49 2.87
N THR A 157 10.82 20.07 3.59
CA THR A 157 11.89 20.89 2.99
C THR A 157 12.76 20.11 2.00
N GLN A 158 12.92 18.80 2.22
CA GLN A 158 13.72 17.92 1.38
C GLN A 158 12.98 16.61 1.17
N ARG A 159 12.95 16.15 -0.07
CA ARG A 159 12.27 14.91 -0.48
C ARG A 159 13.27 13.92 -1.06
N ALA A 160 12.90 12.64 -1.01
CA ALA A 160 13.65 11.54 -1.58
C ALA A 160 12.72 10.62 -2.36
N ALA A 161 13.18 10.12 -3.50
CA ALA A 161 12.45 9.18 -4.34
C ALA A 161 13.15 7.82 -4.33
N TYR A 162 12.38 6.74 -4.19
CA TYR A 162 12.88 5.38 -4.37
C TYR A 162 13.04 5.07 -5.86
N VAL A 163 14.27 4.81 -6.30
CA VAL A 163 14.65 4.82 -7.72
C VAL A 163 13.85 3.82 -8.56
N LYS A 164 13.55 2.65 -8.02
CA LYS A 164 12.89 1.57 -8.78
C LYS A 164 11.38 1.73 -8.90
N CYS A 165 10.72 2.38 -7.94
CA CYS A 165 9.24 2.44 -7.89
C CYS A 165 8.67 3.85 -7.93
N GLY A 166 9.51 4.88 -7.84
CA GLY A 166 9.09 6.28 -7.93
C GLY A 166 8.33 6.83 -6.73
N HIS A 167 8.09 6.04 -5.67
CA HIS A 167 7.45 6.56 -4.45
C HIS A 167 8.33 7.62 -3.79
N ILE A 168 7.71 8.73 -3.37
CA ILE A 168 8.41 9.90 -2.82
C ILE A 168 8.03 10.08 -1.35
N VAL A 169 9.04 10.34 -0.51
CA VAL A 169 8.88 10.65 0.93
C VAL A 169 9.75 11.83 1.32
N CYS A 170 9.60 12.31 2.56
CA CYS A 170 10.53 13.26 3.16
C CYS A 170 11.93 12.61 3.32
N LEU A 171 13.02 13.36 3.14
CA LEU A 171 14.38 12.82 3.21
C LEU A 171 14.68 12.21 4.59
N SER A 172 14.26 12.87 5.67
CA SER A 172 14.44 12.35 7.04
C SER A 172 13.68 11.04 7.28
N CYS A 173 12.54 10.86 6.62
CA CYS A 173 11.76 9.63 6.66
C CYS A 173 12.49 8.49 5.94
N ALA A 174 13.06 8.75 4.76
CA ALA A 174 13.85 7.77 4.01
C ALA A 174 15.09 7.32 4.80
N GLN A 175 15.83 8.26 5.38
CA GLN A 175 17.03 7.97 6.19
C GLN A 175 16.70 7.14 7.43
N ARG A 176 15.68 7.53 8.21
CA ARG A 176 15.26 6.77 9.40
C ARG A 176 14.83 5.36 9.05
N PHE A 177 14.14 5.18 7.93
CA PHE A 177 13.71 3.86 7.48
C PHE A 177 14.89 2.97 7.11
N PHE A 178 15.88 3.53 6.42
CA PHE A 178 17.13 2.87 6.07
C PHE A 178 17.96 2.49 7.32
N GLU A 179 18.14 3.42 8.26
CA GLU A 179 18.87 3.19 9.51
C GLU A 179 18.23 2.11 10.38
N ALA A 180 16.89 2.05 10.42
CA ALA A 180 16.16 1.04 11.18
C ALA A 180 16.26 -0.37 10.56
N ASN A 181 16.47 -0.47 9.24
CA ASN A 181 16.48 -1.74 8.51
C ASN A 181 17.61 -1.79 7.48
N PRO A 182 18.89 -1.85 7.89
CA PRO A 182 20.02 -1.82 6.96
C PRO A 182 20.05 -3.04 6.02
N ALA A 183 19.44 -4.16 6.42
CA ALA A 183 19.33 -5.38 5.61
C ALA A 183 18.19 -5.33 4.58
N ASN A 184 17.27 -4.35 4.67
CA ASN A 184 16.10 -4.27 3.81
C ASN A 184 15.93 -2.84 3.27
N ILE A 185 16.73 -2.52 2.26
CA ILE A 185 16.70 -1.26 1.53
C ILE A 185 15.52 -1.30 0.57
N GLY A 186 14.30 -1.27 1.10
CA GLY A 186 13.07 -1.38 0.32
C GLY A 186 12.18 -0.15 0.47
N CYS A 187 11.40 0.15 -0.56
CA CYS A 187 10.36 1.18 -0.47
C CYS A 187 9.32 0.81 0.61
N PRO A 188 8.96 1.70 1.55
CA PRO A 188 8.02 1.40 2.63
C PRO A 188 6.57 1.19 2.15
N PHE A 189 6.23 1.65 0.94
CA PHE A 189 4.88 1.51 0.38
C PHE A 189 4.71 0.21 -0.41
N CYS A 190 5.58 -0.03 -1.40
CA CYS A 190 5.44 -1.16 -2.33
C CYS A 190 6.47 -2.28 -2.09
N ARG A 191 7.41 -2.10 -1.15
CA ARG A 191 8.47 -3.04 -0.80
C ARG A 191 9.42 -3.42 -1.94
N THR A 192 9.40 -2.67 -3.04
CA THR A 192 10.40 -2.81 -4.10
C THR A 192 11.78 -2.50 -3.52
N GLU A 193 12.69 -3.47 -3.61
CA GLU A 193 14.08 -3.34 -3.16
C GLU A 193 14.81 -2.30 -4.02
N GLY A 194 15.46 -1.34 -3.40
CA GLY A 194 16.26 -0.33 -4.06
C GLY A 194 16.56 0.86 -3.18
N GLU A 195 17.63 1.57 -3.53
CA GLU A 195 18.05 2.80 -2.87
C GLU A 195 17.08 3.96 -3.16
N PHE A 196 17.20 5.01 -2.37
CA PHE A 196 16.54 6.28 -2.61
C PHE A 196 17.56 7.35 -3.00
N VAL A 197 17.13 8.29 -3.83
CA VAL A 197 17.91 9.48 -4.19
C VAL A 197 17.22 10.72 -3.65
N ARG A 198 18.02 11.70 -3.20
CA ARG A 198 17.52 13.01 -2.81
C ARG A 198 17.03 13.75 -4.05
N LEU A 199 15.83 14.33 -3.98
CA LEU A 199 15.30 15.21 -5.02
C LEU A 199 15.78 16.65 -4.78
N PHE A 200 16.16 17.34 -5.85
CA PHE A 200 16.45 18.76 -5.86
C PHE A 200 15.25 19.48 -6.47
N GLU A 201 14.59 20.31 -5.68
CA GLU A 201 13.48 21.15 -6.13
C GLU A 201 13.99 22.58 -6.22
N ASP A 202 13.98 23.17 -7.41
CA ASP A 202 14.33 24.57 -7.61
C ASP A 202 13.26 25.43 -6.94
N SER A 203 13.68 26.31 -6.04
CA SER A 203 12.80 27.27 -5.37
C SER A 203 12.43 28.37 -6.37
N ASN A 204 11.43 28.09 -7.20
CA ASN A 204 10.90 29.04 -8.18
C ASN A 204 9.93 30.03 -7.53
#